data_AF-A0A2G2M3V3-F1
#
_entry.id   AF-A0A2G2M3V3-F1
#
_cell.length_a   1.000
_cell.length_b   1.000
_cell.length_c   1.000
_cell.angle_alpha   90.00
_cell.angle_beta   90.00
_cell.angle_gamma   90.00
#
_symmetry.space_group_name_H-M   'P 1'
#
loop_
_entity.id
_entity.type
_entity.pdbx_description
1 polymer ?
#
loop_
_entity_poly.entity_id
_entity_poly.type
_entity_poly.pdbx_seq_one_letter_code
_entity_poly.pdbx_strand_id
1 'polypeptide(L)'
;MKMNQSNDNTAAFSEAFFIGNLLFVGVFYIALWVLYFARYQHTSSVGKKHLSQTLIASSISTIIFLSINIFILLTDGYHSLTALFSLEFYYMLIVPAFLVVGVMGFSKAIKGVDFRYPLIGQIF
;
A
#
# COMPACT_ATOMS: atom_id res chain seq x y z
N MET A 1 -13.43 -17.18 29.14
CA MET A 1 -13.55 -17.77 27.78
C MET A 1 -12.56 -17.05 26.87
N LYS A 2 -11.31 -17.52 26.79
CA LYS A 2 -10.30 -17.00 25.86
C LYS A 2 -10.64 -17.55 24.47
N MET A 3 -11.31 -16.75 23.65
CA MET A 3 -11.54 -17.12 22.25
C MET A 3 -10.19 -17.22 21.55
N ASN A 4 -9.97 -18.36 20.89
CA ASN A 4 -8.85 -18.62 19.99
C ASN A 4 -8.50 -17.37 19.19
N GLN A 5 -7.36 -16.74 19.52
CA GLN A 5 -6.63 -15.93 18.56
C GLN A 5 -6.15 -16.91 17.49
N SER A 6 -6.97 -17.17 16.47
CA SER A 6 -6.40 -17.58 15.20
C SER A 6 -5.37 -16.51 14.85
N ASN A 7 -4.15 -16.93 14.55
CA ASN A 7 -3.04 -16.07 14.20
C ASN A 7 -3.38 -15.37 12.88
N ASP A 8 -4.24 -14.35 12.94
CA ASP A 8 -4.79 -13.65 11.79
C ASP A 8 -3.74 -12.67 11.27
N ASN A 9 -2.77 -13.23 10.57
CA ASN A 9 -1.66 -12.50 9.98
C ASN A 9 -2.09 -11.66 8.78
N THR A 10 -3.39 -11.61 8.43
CA THR A 10 -3.92 -10.87 7.28
C THR A 10 -3.51 -9.40 7.34
N ALA A 11 -3.53 -8.78 8.53
CA ALA A 11 -3.08 -7.40 8.70
C ALA A 11 -1.60 -7.22 8.33
N ALA A 12 -0.72 -8.13 8.78
CA ALA A 12 0.70 -8.05 8.49
C ALA A 12 0.98 -8.32 7.00
N PHE A 13 0.28 -9.30 6.40
CA PHE A 13 0.40 -9.59 4.97
C PHE A 13 -0.09 -8.43 4.09
N SER A 14 -1.19 -7.77 4.45
CA SER A 14 -1.70 -6.64 3.68
C SER A 14 -0.71 -5.46 3.69
N GLU A 15 -0.12 -5.17 4.85
CA GLU A 15 0.90 -4.13 5.00
C GLU A 15 2.19 -4.49 4.23
N ALA A 16 2.63 -5.75 4.32
CA ALA A 16 3.80 -6.23 3.57
C ALA A 16 3.59 -6.15 2.05
N PHE A 17 2.40 -6.49 1.56
CA PHE A 17 2.09 -6.37 0.14
C PHE A 17 1.96 -4.90 -0.29
N PHE A 18 1.44 -4.01 0.55
CA PHE A 18 1.48 -2.58 0.24
C PHE A 18 2.91 -2.06 0.10
N ILE A 19 3.79 -2.39 1.06
CA ILE A 19 5.22 -2.04 0.97
C ILE A 19 5.84 -2.63 -0.30
N GLY A 20 5.53 -3.89 -0.62
CA GLY A 20 5.97 -4.54 -1.86
C GLY A 20 5.49 -3.79 -3.11
N ASN A 21 4.25 -3.27 -3.12
CA ASN A 21 3.69 -2.53 -4.25
C ASN A 21 4.41 -1.19 -4.49
N LEU A 22 4.96 -0.55 -3.45
CA LEU A 22 5.75 0.68 -3.60
C LEU A 22 7.04 0.44 -4.40
N LEU A 23 7.62 -0.76 -4.30
CA LEU A 23 8.86 -1.13 -4.98
C LEU A 23 8.59 -1.81 -6.33
N PHE A 24 7.57 -2.66 -6.39
CA PHE A 24 7.21 -3.44 -7.57
C PHE A 24 5.72 -3.24 -7.85
N VAL A 25 5.43 -2.10 -8.49
CA VAL A 25 4.06 -1.73 -8.86
C VAL A 25 3.45 -2.84 -9.74
N GLY A 26 2.26 -3.31 -9.35
CA GLY A 26 1.51 -4.30 -10.11
C GLY A 26 1.40 -5.66 -9.42
N VAL A 27 2.49 -6.42 -9.29
CA VAL A 27 2.43 -7.81 -8.76
C VAL A 27 1.87 -7.84 -7.34
N PHE A 28 2.37 -6.98 -6.46
CA PHE A 28 1.88 -6.92 -5.08
C PHE A 28 0.51 -6.25 -4.96
N TYR A 29 0.15 -5.36 -5.88
CA TYR A 29 -1.21 -4.82 -5.95
C TYR A 29 -2.23 -5.91 -6.29
N ILE A 30 -1.91 -6.77 -7.26
CA ILE A 30 -2.75 -7.93 -7.58
C ILE A 30 -2.81 -8.89 -6.38
N ALA A 31 -1.68 -9.14 -5.72
CA ALA A 31 -1.63 -9.98 -4.51
C ALA A 31 -2.52 -9.43 -3.38
N LEU A 32 -2.58 -8.10 -3.21
CA LEU A 32 -3.49 -7.43 -2.27
C LEU A 32 -4.96 -7.66 -2.59
N TRP A 33 -5.34 -7.54 -3.87
CA TRP A 33 -6.71 -7.84 -4.30
C TRP A 33 -7.07 -9.31 -4.09
N VAL A 34 -6.15 -10.23 -4.41
CA VAL A 34 -6.33 -11.66 -4.13
C VAL A 34 -6.50 -11.89 -2.62
N LEU A 35 -5.67 -11.27 -1.78
CA LEU A 35 -5.79 -11.36 -0.33
C LEU A 35 -7.12 -10.80 0.18
N TYR A 36 -7.58 -9.68 -0.39
CA TYR A 36 -8.88 -9.09 -0.09
C TYR A 36 -10.02 -10.06 -0.35
N PHE A 37 -10.14 -10.59 -1.57
CA PHE A 37 -11.23 -11.52 -1.87
C PHE A 37 -11.15 -12.82 -1.07
N ALA A 38 -9.94 -13.31 -0.80
CA ALA A 38 -9.74 -14.56 -0.06
C ALA A 38 -10.01 -14.44 1.46
N ARG A 39 -9.69 -13.30 2.08
CA ARG A 39 -9.66 -13.17 3.55
C ARG A 39 -10.60 -12.12 4.12
N TYR A 40 -11.15 -11.21 3.33
CA TYR A 40 -11.95 -10.09 3.86
C TYR A 40 -13.13 -10.55 4.73
N GLN A 41 -13.86 -11.61 4.36
CA GLN A 41 -15.00 -12.08 5.15
C GLN A 41 -14.60 -12.81 6.45
N HIS A 42 -13.42 -13.41 6.48
CA HIS A 42 -12.98 -14.32 7.55
C HIS A 42 -11.94 -13.69 8.51
N THR A 43 -11.45 -12.49 8.21
CA THR A 43 -10.46 -11.77 9.02
C THR A 43 -11.12 -10.95 10.13
N SER A 44 -10.37 -10.72 11.19
CA SER A 44 -10.72 -9.88 12.34
C SER A 44 -11.05 -8.44 11.92
N SER A 45 -11.73 -7.69 12.79
CA SER A 45 -12.03 -6.28 12.53
C SER A 45 -10.76 -5.44 12.30
N VAL A 46 -9.66 -5.77 12.97
CA VAL A 46 -8.35 -5.15 12.77
C VAL A 46 -7.79 -5.50 11.39
N GLY A 47 -7.83 -6.78 11.01
CA GLY A 47 -7.40 -7.22 9.68
C GLY A 47 -8.17 -6.57 8.53
N LYS A 48 -9.50 -6.40 8.68
CA LYS A 48 -10.33 -5.69 7.69
C LYS A 48 -9.87 -4.24 7.51
N LYS A 49 -9.57 -3.53 8.60
CA LYS A 49 -9.11 -2.13 8.54
C LYS A 49 -7.77 -1.99 7.85
N HIS A 50 -6.77 -2.78 8.25
CA HIS A 50 -5.46 -2.79 7.59
C HIS A 50 -5.58 -3.14 6.10
N LEU A 51 -6.39 -4.14 5.76
CA LEU A 51 -6.57 -4.59 4.39
C LEU A 51 -7.23 -3.52 3.50
N SER A 52 -8.27 -2.83 3.99
CA SER A 52 -8.89 -1.72 3.25
C SER A 52 -7.98 -0.51 3.13
N GLN A 53 -7.27 -0.13 4.20
CA GLN A 53 -6.34 1.01 4.18
C GLN A 53 -5.16 0.78 3.23
N THR A 54 -4.55 -0.41 3.28
CA THR A 54 -3.43 -0.80 2.42
C THR A 54 -3.83 -0.92 0.95
N LEU A 55 -5.04 -1.40 0.65
CA LEU A 55 -5.59 -1.38 -0.70
C LEU A 55 -5.71 0.04 -1.24
N ILE A 56 -6.29 0.96 -0.47
CA ILE A 56 -6.46 2.35 -0.92
C ILE A 56 -5.13 3.06 -1.04
N ALA A 57 -4.23 2.88 -0.08
CA ALA A 57 -2.89 3.43 -0.17
C ALA A 57 -2.14 2.90 -1.41
N SER A 58 -2.28 1.61 -1.71
CA SER A 58 -1.70 0.98 -2.92
C SER A 58 -2.33 1.52 -4.20
N SER A 59 -3.65 1.74 -4.22
CA SER A 59 -4.36 2.33 -5.36
C SER A 59 -3.87 3.75 -5.61
N ILE A 60 -3.76 4.58 -4.56
CA ILE A 60 -3.26 5.96 -4.67
C ILE A 60 -1.82 5.96 -5.19
N SER A 61 -0.92 5.18 -4.59
CA SER A 61 0.48 5.14 -5.05
C SER A 61 0.58 4.67 -6.50
N THR A 62 -0.21 3.67 -6.89
CA THR A 62 -0.23 3.14 -8.26
C THR A 62 -0.77 4.17 -9.26
N ILE A 63 -1.82 4.91 -8.90
CA ILE A 63 -2.38 5.99 -9.73
C ILE A 63 -1.37 7.11 -9.91
N ILE A 64 -0.67 7.52 -8.86
CA ILE A 64 0.39 8.54 -8.95
C ILE A 64 1.49 8.08 -9.91
N PHE A 65 2.00 6.86 -9.71
CA PHE A 65 3.03 6.27 -10.57
C PHE A 65 2.58 6.21 -12.04
N LEU A 66 1.37 5.71 -12.30
CA LEU A 66 0.85 5.58 -13.65
C LEU A 66 0.64 6.96 -14.30
N SER A 67 0.15 7.94 -13.54
CA SER A 67 -0.03 9.32 -14.02
C SER A 67 1.29 9.95 -14.46
N ILE A 68 2.36 9.74 -13.69
CA ILE A 68 3.70 10.22 -14.05
C ILE A 68 4.19 9.55 -15.33
N ASN A 69 4.03 8.22 -15.47
CA ASN A 69 4.44 7.51 -16.67
C ASN A 69 3.63 7.93 -17.91
N ILE A 70 2.32 8.11 -17.78
CA ILE A 70 1.46 8.63 -18.85
C ILE A 70 1.89 10.03 -19.24
N PHE A 71 2.17 10.90 -18.28
CA PHE A 71 2.66 12.25 -18.54
C PHE A 71 3.99 12.25 -19.31
N ILE A 72 4.92 11.37 -18.94
CA ILE A 72 6.19 11.19 -19.65
C ILE A 72 5.95 10.72 -21.09
N LEU A 73 5.05 9.75 -21.30
CA LEU A 73 4.72 9.24 -22.63
C LEU A 73 4.06 10.30 -23.54
N LEU A 74 3.28 11.22 -22.98
CA LEU A 74 2.56 12.26 -23.72
C LEU A 74 3.39 13.52 -24.03
N THR A 75 4.53 13.68 -23.36
CA THR A 75 5.41 14.86 -23.52
C THR A 75 6.61 14.52 -24.40
N ASP A 76 7.78 14.34 -23.80
CA ASP A 76 9.05 14.17 -24.53
C ASP A 76 9.54 12.71 -24.53
N GLY A 77 8.80 11.80 -23.91
CA GLY A 77 9.19 10.41 -23.71
C GLY A 77 10.31 10.23 -22.68
N TYR A 78 10.72 8.97 -22.50
CA TYR A 78 11.69 8.57 -21.45
C TYR A 78 13.13 9.01 -21.68
N HIS A 79 13.44 9.61 -22.83
CA HIS A 79 14.80 10.09 -23.14
C HIS A 79 15.05 11.52 -22.64
N SER A 80 14.02 12.17 -22.10
CA SER A 80 14.07 13.57 -21.66
C SER A 80 14.57 13.73 -20.22
N LEU A 81 15.16 14.90 -19.94
CA LEU A 81 15.49 15.31 -18.57
C LEU A 81 14.23 15.43 -17.70
N THR A 82 13.10 15.84 -18.30
CA THR A 82 11.80 15.93 -17.62
C THR A 82 11.38 14.57 -17.06
N ALA A 83 11.54 13.49 -17.84
CA ALA A 83 11.24 12.13 -17.39
C ALA A 83 12.14 11.69 -16.24
N LEU A 84 13.44 11.98 -16.33
CA LEU A 84 14.40 11.68 -15.28
C LEU A 84 14.03 12.39 -13.97
N PHE A 85 13.87 13.72 -14.00
CA PHE A 85 13.51 14.50 -12.80
C PHE A 85 12.16 14.10 -12.20
N SER A 86 11.16 13.80 -13.04
CA SER A 86 9.83 13.39 -12.57
C SER A 86 9.89 12.06 -11.81
N LEU A 87 10.62 11.08 -12.35
CA LEU A 87 10.80 9.78 -11.70
C LEU A 87 11.68 9.89 -10.44
N GLU A 88 12.76 10.68 -10.51
CA GLU A 88 13.64 10.95 -9.35
C GLU A 88 12.86 11.54 -8.18
N PHE A 89 12.05 12.58 -8.44
CA PHE A 89 11.18 13.20 -7.44
C PHE A 89 10.21 12.18 -6.83
N TYR A 90 9.58 11.35 -7.66
CA TYR A 90 8.69 10.30 -7.20
C TYR A 90 9.39 9.31 -6.26
N TYR A 91 10.58 8.82 -6.64
CA TYR A 91 11.31 7.84 -5.84
C TYR A 91 11.99 8.44 -4.61
N MET A 92 12.37 9.71 -4.61
CA MET A 92 13.01 10.35 -3.45
C MET A 92 12.02 10.89 -2.42
N LEU A 93 10.82 11.30 -2.83
CA LEU A 93 9.86 11.93 -1.91
C LEU A 93 8.59 11.11 -1.72
N ILE A 94 7.93 10.72 -2.81
CA ILE A 94 6.62 10.06 -2.72
C ILE A 94 6.77 8.65 -2.17
N VAL A 95 7.67 7.84 -2.72
CA VAL A 95 7.87 6.45 -2.27
C VAL A 95 8.28 6.38 -0.79
N PRO A 96 9.27 7.14 -0.29
CA PRO A 96 9.66 7.09 1.11
C PRO A 96 8.56 7.59 2.05
N ALA A 97 7.77 8.60 1.66
CA ALA A 97 6.65 9.07 2.46
C ALA A 97 5.59 7.97 2.68
N PHE A 98 5.23 7.25 1.61
CA PHE A 98 4.32 6.09 1.71
C PHE A 98 4.96 4.94 2.48
N LEU A 99 6.26 4.69 2.27
CA LEU A 99 7.00 3.61 2.94
C LEU A 99 7.03 3.81 4.46
N VAL A 100 7.26 5.04 4.94
CA VAL A 100 7.23 5.34 6.38
C VAL A 100 5.89 4.96 6.99
N VAL A 101 4.79 5.35 6.33
CA VAL A 101 3.43 5.01 6.80
C VAL A 101 3.20 3.50 6.77
N GLY A 102 3.63 2.80 5.72
CA GLY A 102 3.52 1.35 5.61
C GLY A 102 4.33 0.60 6.66
N VAL A 103 5.55 1.04 6.97
CA VAL A 103 6.37 0.44 8.04
C VAL A 103 5.73 0.65 9.41
N MET A 104 5.14 1.83 9.67
CA MET A 104 4.37 2.08 10.88
C MET A 104 3.15 1.16 10.99
N GLY A 105 2.38 1.03 9.91
CA GLY A 105 1.23 0.13 9.80
C GLY A 105 1.62 -1.32 10.03
N PHE A 106 2.65 -1.80 9.34
CA PHE A 106 3.21 -3.14 9.49
C PHE A 106 3.65 -3.45 10.94
N SER A 107 4.36 -2.52 11.59
CA SER A 107 4.79 -2.68 12.98
C SER A 107 3.62 -2.83 13.95
N LYS A 108 2.51 -2.14 13.69
CA LYS A 108 1.27 -2.24 14.48
C LYS A 108 0.50 -3.52 14.15
N ALA A 109 0.45 -3.90 12.87
CA ALA A 109 -0.20 -5.11 12.39
C ALA A 109 0.43 -6.39 12.98
N ILE A 110 1.76 -6.47 13.07
CA ILE A 110 2.45 -7.59 13.74
C ILE A 110 2.05 -7.70 15.22
N LYS A 111 1.79 -6.56 15.87
CA LYS A 111 1.34 -6.50 17.27
C LYS A 111 -0.16 -6.75 17.43
N GLY A 112 -0.90 -6.95 16.33
CA GLY A 112 -2.36 -7.07 16.33
C GLY A 112 -3.09 -5.80 16.79
N VAL A 113 -2.44 -4.65 16.70
CA VAL A 113 -2.99 -3.36 17.13
C VAL A 113 -3.51 -2.61 15.91
N ASP A 114 -4.68 -2.00 16.06
CA ASP A 114 -5.27 -1.16 15.04
C ASP A 114 -4.38 0.05 14.71
N PHE A 115 -4.30 0.41 13.44
CA PHE A 115 -3.58 1.56 12.96
C PHE A 115 -4.45 2.32 11.97
N ARG A 116 -4.44 3.64 12.07
CA ARG A 116 -5.12 4.53 11.13
C ARG A 116 -4.06 5.35 10.43
N TYR A 117 -4.00 5.20 9.11
CA TYR A 117 -3.10 6.00 8.28
C TYR A 117 -3.39 7.49 8.50
N PRO A 118 -2.37 8.35 8.67
CA PRO A 118 -2.57 9.75 9.07
C PRO A 118 -3.40 10.55 8.06
N LEU A 119 -3.31 10.23 6.77
CA LEU A 119 -4.01 10.95 5.69
C LEU A 119 -5.26 10.22 5.16
N ILE A 120 -5.26 8.88 5.20
CA ILE A 120 -6.33 8.05 4.59
C ILE A 120 -7.24 7.43 5.65
N GLY A 121 -6.76 7.29 6.89
CA GLY A 121 -7.47 6.61 7.97
C GLY A 121 -8.67 7.38 8.53
N GLN A 122 -8.94 8.61 8.10
CA GLN A 122 -10.18 9.33 8.43
C GLN A 122 -11.40 8.85 7.64
N ILE A 123 -11.18 8.17 6.51
CA ILE A 123 -12.23 7.67 5.62
C ILE A 123 -12.82 6.33 6.16
N PHE A 124 -12.22 5.77 7.23
CA PHE A 124 -12.56 4.50 7.88
C PHE A 124 -12.65 4.65 9.40
#